data_AF-A0A1Q4V7Z2-F1
#
_entry.id   AF-A0A1Q4V7Z2-F1
#
_cell.length_a   1.000
_cell.length_b   1.000
_cell.length_c   1.000
_cell.angle_alpha   90.00
_cell.angle_beta   90.00
_cell.angle_gamma   90.00
#
_symmetry.space_group_name_H-M   'P 1'
#
loop_
_entity.id
_entity.type
_entity.pdbx_description
1 polymer ?
#
loop_
_entity_poly.entity_id
_entity_poly.type
_entity_poly.pdbx_seq_one_letter_code
_entity_poly.pdbx_strand_id
1 'polypeptide(L)'
;MGPLTPELADLVIALISFLTVFAIFARVLLPRIEKVLKERDEAIDGTTARAADIEEEARRVRDQYRADLTAARQEAARLRQTAAEEGASLLAVLRDEGQKEREKVVASARTQLEADRIIAEAELREATFALALELAGRIVGESVDDLPNARTIADDFFAELDEPEESLRT
;
A
#
# COMPACT_ATOMS: atom_id res chain seq x y z
N MET A 1 85.41 -45.77 -54.56
CA MET A 1 85.35 -45.04 -53.29
C MET A 1 86.55 -44.11 -53.24
N GLY A 2 86.38 -42.87 -53.71
CA GLY A 2 87.46 -41.87 -53.76
C GLY A 2 87.87 -41.42 -52.35
N PRO A 3 89.06 -40.83 -52.19
CA PRO A 3 89.60 -40.46 -50.89
C PRO A 3 88.71 -39.39 -50.24
N LEU A 4 88.04 -39.74 -49.14
CA LEU A 4 87.24 -38.85 -48.31
C LEU A 4 88.12 -38.03 -47.36
N THR A 5 89.17 -37.41 -47.88
CA THR A 5 89.92 -36.40 -47.13
C THR A 5 89.44 -35.05 -47.65
N PRO A 6 88.55 -34.35 -46.92
CA PRO A 6 88.13 -33.02 -47.33
C PRO A 6 89.38 -32.15 -47.42
N GLU A 7 89.57 -31.49 -48.56
CA GLU A 7 90.57 -30.45 -48.69
C GLU A 7 90.19 -29.35 -47.69
N LEU A 8 91.11 -28.93 -46.81
CA LEU A 8 90.81 -27.98 -45.74
C LEU A 8 90.21 -26.67 -46.28
N ALA A 9 90.53 -26.31 -47.52
CA ALA A 9 89.95 -25.17 -48.22
C ALA A 9 88.43 -25.31 -48.43
N ASP A 10 87.96 -26.47 -48.88
CA ASP A 10 86.51 -26.73 -49.10
C ASP A 10 85.73 -26.69 -47.79
N LEU A 11 86.31 -27.21 -46.70
CA LEU A 11 85.69 -27.15 -45.38
C LEU A 11 85.56 -25.70 -44.88
N VAL A 12 86.57 -24.87 -45.10
CA VAL A 12 86.56 -23.45 -44.68
C VAL A 12 85.54 -22.66 -45.50
N ILE A 13 85.47 -22.87 -46.82
CA ILE A 13 84.49 -22.20 -47.68
C ILE A 13 83.07 -22.64 -47.30
N ALA A 14 82.83 -23.94 -47.11
CA ALA A 14 81.54 -24.45 -46.67
C ALA A 14 81.12 -23.88 -45.30
N LEU A 15 82.06 -23.75 -44.37
CA LEU A 15 81.81 -23.15 -43.06
C LEU A 15 81.44 -21.66 -43.16
N ILE A 16 82.15 -20.90 -44.00
CA ILE A 16 81.83 -19.47 -44.22
C ILE A 16 80.46 -19.31 -44.89
N SER A 17 80.13 -20.13 -45.89
CA SER A 17 78.81 -20.13 -46.52
C SER A 17 77.70 -20.52 -45.53
N PHE A 18 77.94 -21.55 -44.70
CA PHE A 18 77.01 -21.95 -43.64
C PHE A 18 76.79 -20.83 -42.63
N LEU A 19 77.85 -20.22 -42.11
CA LEU A 19 77.76 -19.12 -41.14
C LEU A 19 77.06 -17.89 -41.73
N THR A 20 77.27 -17.60 -43.01
CA THR A 20 76.59 -16.48 -43.69
C THR A 20 75.08 -16.71 -43.75
N VAL A 21 74.65 -17.90 -44.20
CA VAL A 21 73.22 -18.26 -44.24
C VAL A 21 72.64 -18.33 -42.83
N PHE A 22 73.37 -18.91 -41.88
CA PHE A 22 72.97 -18.99 -40.47
C PHE A 22 72.80 -17.60 -39.85
N ALA A 23 73.71 -16.67 -40.11
CA ALA A 23 73.62 -15.29 -39.61
C ALA A 23 72.38 -14.57 -40.18
N ILE A 24 72.05 -14.77 -41.45
CA ILE A 24 70.83 -14.23 -42.07
C ILE A 24 69.58 -14.85 -41.43
N PHE A 25 69.56 -16.18 -41.25
CA PHE A 25 68.47 -16.88 -40.57
C PHE A 25 68.29 -16.42 -39.13
N ALA A 26 69.38 -16.33 -38.35
CA ALA A 26 69.35 -15.87 -36.98
C ALA A 26 68.88 -14.41 -36.88
N ARG A 27 69.30 -13.55 -37.82
CA ARG A 27 68.93 -12.14 -37.81
C ARG A 27 67.50 -11.87 -38.30
N VAL A 28 66.90 -12.75 -39.10
CA VAL A 28 65.57 -12.51 -39.71
C VAL A 28 64.50 -13.45 -39.18
N LEU A 29 64.79 -14.75 -39.03
CA LEU A 29 63.79 -15.76 -38.67
C LEU A 29 63.52 -15.81 -37.17
N LEU A 30 64.57 -15.80 -36.33
CA LEU A 30 64.41 -15.77 -34.86
C LEU A 30 63.55 -14.61 -34.38
N PRO A 31 63.81 -13.33 -34.76
CA PRO A 31 62.98 -12.22 -34.28
C PRO A 31 61.53 -12.29 -34.79
N ARG A 32 61.28 -12.89 -35.96
CA ARG A 32 59.91 -13.09 -36.46
C ARG A 32 59.15 -14.15 -35.64
N ILE A 33 59.83 -15.23 -35.24
CA ILE A 33 59.23 -16.28 -34.40
C ILE A 33 58.93 -15.73 -33.01
N GLU A 34 59.88 -15.04 -32.39
CA GLU A 34 59.68 -14.39 -31.08
C GLU A 34 58.53 -13.39 -31.10
N LYS A 35 58.42 -12.59 -32.17
CA LYS A 35 57.31 -11.64 -32.33
C LYS A 35 55.95 -12.34 -32.35
N VAL A 36 55.81 -13.44 -33.10
CA VAL A 36 54.54 -14.19 -33.19
C VAL A 36 54.21 -14.89 -31.87
N LEU A 37 55.20 -15.45 -31.18
CA LEU A 37 55.00 -16.04 -29.85
C LEU A 37 54.53 -14.99 -28.86
N LYS A 38 55.20 -13.83 -28.81
CA LYS A 38 54.82 -12.72 -27.92
C LYS A 38 53.43 -12.17 -28.22
N GLU A 39 53.08 -12.00 -29.50
CA GLU A 39 51.72 -11.58 -29.90
C GLU A 39 50.65 -12.61 -29.47
N ARG A 40 50.96 -13.91 -29.53
CA ARG A 40 50.05 -14.96 -29.07
C ARG A 40 49.93 -14.99 -27.55
N ASP A 41 51.04 -14.86 -26.83
CA ASP A 41 51.05 -14.85 -25.37
C ASP A 41 50.28 -13.64 -24.85
N GLU A 42 50.52 -12.44 -25.39
CA GLU A 42 49.78 -11.22 -25.05
C GLU A 42 48.27 -11.33 -25.38
N ALA A 43 47.92 -11.98 -26.49
CA ALA A 43 46.52 -12.20 -26.84
C ALA A 43 45.83 -13.21 -25.90
N ILE A 44 46.52 -14.26 -25.46
CA ILE A 44 45.97 -15.28 -24.54
C ILE A 44 45.86 -14.72 -23.12
N ASP A 45 46.92 -14.09 -22.62
CA ASP A 45 46.93 -13.51 -21.28
C ASP A 45 45.93 -12.35 -21.18
N GLY A 46 45.90 -11.49 -22.20
CA GLY A 46 44.96 -10.37 -22.25
C GLY A 46 43.50 -10.80 -22.34
N THR A 47 43.19 -11.91 -23.03
CA THR A 47 41.81 -12.43 -23.10
C THR A 47 41.41 -13.16 -21.83
N THR A 48 42.33 -13.87 -21.19
CA THR A 48 42.07 -14.60 -19.93
C THR A 48 41.87 -13.62 -18.77
N ALA A 49 42.71 -12.59 -18.65
CA ALA A 49 42.55 -11.54 -17.64
C ALA A 49 41.21 -10.81 -17.81
N ARG A 50 40.87 -10.40 -19.05
CA ARG A 50 39.57 -9.76 -19.35
C ARG A 50 38.38 -10.66 -19.03
N ALA A 51 38.48 -11.96 -19.31
CA ALA A 51 37.41 -12.91 -19.00
C ALA A 51 37.19 -13.05 -17.49
N ALA A 52 38.28 -13.09 -16.71
CA ALA A 52 38.21 -13.13 -15.25
C ALA A 52 37.58 -11.86 -14.67
N ASP A 53 37.98 -10.68 -15.15
CA ASP A 53 37.42 -9.39 -14.72
C ASP A 53 35.91 -9.31 -15.01
N ILE A 54 35.50 -9.75 -16.21
CA ILE A 54 34.07 -9.78 -16.60
C ILE A 54 33.29 -10.76 -15.71
N GLU A 55 33.85 -11.94 -15.40
CA GLU A 55 33.19 -12.90 -14.52
C GLU A 55 33.04 -12.36 -13.09
N GLU A 56 34.07 -11.71 -12.56
CA GLU A 56 34.04 -11.07 -11.25
C GLU A 56 33.00 -9.94 -11.22
N GLU A 57 32.98 -9.08 -12.24
CA GLU A 57 32.00 -8.00 -12.35
C GLU A 57 30.58 -8.55 -12.47
N ALA A 58 30.36 -9.57 -13.31
CA ALA A 58 29.07 -10.23 -13.44
C ALA A 58 28.61 -10.85 -12.10
N ARG A 59 29.54 -11.47 -11.35
CA ARG A 59 29.26 -12.03 -10.02
C ARG A 59 28.88 -10.93 -9.04
N ARG A 60 29.63 -9.82 -9.02
CA ARG A 60 29.37 -8.65 -8.16
C ARG A 60 28.00 -8.04 -8.46
N VAL A 61 27.69 -7.82 -9.74
CA VAL A 61 26.39 -7.27 -10.17
C VAL A 61 25.24 -8.21 -9.79
N ARG A 62 25.42 -9.52 -9.99
CA ARG A 62 24.41 -10.51 -9.59
C ARG A 62 24.16 -10.50 -8.09
N ASP A 63 25.22 -10.42 -7.29
CA ASP A 63 25.11 -10.45 -5.84
C ASP A 63 24.51 -9.15 -5.30
N GLN A 64 24.85 -8.00 -5.88
CA GLN A 64 24.15 -6.72 -5.64
C GLN A 64 22.66 -6.81 -5.98
N TYR A 65 22.33 -7.32 -7.17
CA TYR A 65 20.94 -7.46 -7.58
C TYR A 65 20.13 -8.38 -6.66
N ARG A 66 20.75 -9.47 -6.17
CA ARG A 66 20.13 -10.36 -5.17
C ARG A 66 19.93 -9.67 -3.82
N ALA A 67 20.89 -8.85 -3.40
CA ALA A 67 20.78 -8.05 -2.18
C ALA A 67 19.62 -7.04 -2.31
N ASP A 68 19.54 -6.33 -3.43
CA ASP A 68 18.48 -5.37 -3.72
C ASP A 68 17.10 -6.03 -3.75
N LEU A 69 16.97 -7.20 -4.38
CA LEU A 69 15.71 -7.97 -4.38
C LEU A 69 15.30 -8.39 -2.97
N THR A 70 16.27 -8.77 -2.13
CA THR A 70 16.00 -9.18 -0.76
C THR A 70 15.59 -7.98 0.09
N ALA A 71 16.29 -6.86 -0.03
CA ALA A 71 15.95 -5.61 0.64
C ALA A 71 14.56 -5.10 0.22
N ALA A 72 14.26 -5.10 -1.09
CA ALA A 72 12.95 -4.71 -1.60
C ALA A 72 11.81 -5.60 -1.07
N ARG A 73 12.03 -6.91 -0.94
CA ARG A 73 11.04 -7.83 -0.34
C ARG A 73 10.84 -7.57 1.15
N GLN A 74 11.90 -7.29 1.89
CA GLN A 74 11.82 -6.94 3.31
C GLN A 74 11.07 -5.62 3.50
N GLU A 75 11.38 -4.61 2.70
CA GLU A 75 10.70 -3.32 2.77
C GLU A 75 9.22 -3.43 2.38
N ALA A 76 8.90 -4.20 1.34
CA ALA A 76 7.50 -4.47 0.97
C ALA A 76 6.74 -5.21 2.07
N ALA A 77 7.38 -6.17 2.75
CA ALA A 77 6.78 -6.88 3.88
C ALA A 77 6.55 -5.93 5.08
N ARG A 78 7.52 -5.07 5.38
CA ARG A 78 7.42 -4.04 6.42
C ARG A 78 6.29 -3.07 6.13
N LEU A 79 6.24 -2.52 4.91
CA LEU A 79 5.19 -1.60 4.48
C LEU A 79 3.80 -2.23 4.59
N ARG A 80 3.66 -3.49 4.17
CA ARG A 80 2.39 -4.23 4.33
C ARG A 80 1.99 -4.38 5.78
N GLN A 81 2.95 -4.67 6.66
CA GLN A 81 2.67 -4.81 8.09
C GLN A 81 2.22 -3.48 8.70
N THR A 82 2.96 -2.40 8.43
CA THR A 82 2.61 -1.05 8.89
C THR A 82 1.22 -0.64 8.38
N ALA A 83 0.92 -0.86 7.10
CA ALA A 83 -0.41 -0.56 6.54
C ALA A 83 -1.54 -1.40 7.18
N ALA A 84 -1.27 -2.64 7.56
CA ALA A 84 -2.25 -3.48 8.26
C ALA A 84 -2.50 -2.99 9.70
N GLU A 85 -1.45 -2.59 10.41
CA GLU A 85 -1.54 -2.03 11.77
C GLU A 85 -2.25 -0.68 11.78
N GLU A 86 -1.90 0.21 10.84
CA GLU A 86 -2.55 1.52 10.64
C GLU A 86 -4.01 1.35 10.20
N GLY A 87 -4.30 0.40 9.30
CA GLY A 87 -5.66 0.12 8.87
C GLY A 87 -6.53 -0.42 10.01
N ALA A 88 -5.98 -1.28 10.86
CA ALA A 88 -6.68 -1.80 12.03
C ALA A 88 -6.97 -0.71 13.07
N SER A 89 -6.00 0.16 13.34
CA SER A 89 -6.17 1.28 14.28
C SER A 89 -7.18 2.31 13.75
N LEU A 90 -7.12 2.66 12.47
CA LEU A 90 -8.08 3.55 11.82
C LEU A 90 -9.50 2.98 11.86
N LEU A 91 -9.66 1.68 11.59
CA LEU A 91 -10.97 1.02 11.68
C LEU A 91 -11.54 1.04 13.10
N ALA A 92 -10.68 0.90 14.12
CA ALA A 92 -11.12 1.02 15.51
C ALA A 92 -11.58 2.44 15.85
N VAL A 93 -10.84 3.46 15.40
CA VAL A 93 -11.22 4.88 15.57
C VAL A 93 -12.55 5.17 14.87
N LEU A 94 -12.70 4.79 13.61
CA LEU A 94 -13.93 5.02 12.84
C LEU A 94 -15.15 4.30 13.44
N ARG A 95 -14.96 3.12 14.04
CA ARG A 95 -16.02 2.40 14.75
C ARG A 95 -16.45 3.13 16.03
N ASP A 96 -15.50 3.61 16.81
CA ASP A 96 -15.77 4.38 18.03
C ASP A 96 -16.47 5.70 17.71
N GLU A 97 -15.99 6.44 16.71
CA GLU A 97 -16.62 7.66 16.23
C GLU A 97 -18.04 7.40 15.70
N GLY A 98 -18.22 6.35 14.89
CA GLY A 98 -19.52 5.95 14.37
C GLY A 98 -20.52 5.58 15.48
N GLN A 99 -20.06 4.90 16.53
CA GLN A 99 -20.91 4.55 17.68
C GLN A 99 -21.32 5.79 18.48
N LYS A 100 -20.38 6.72 18.72
CA LYS A 100 -20.69 8.01 19.37
C LYS A 100 -21.67 8.85 18.56
N GLU A 101 -21.49 8.91 17.25
CA GLU A 101 -22.38 9.69 16.39
C GLU A 101 -23.78 9.06 16.34
N ARG A 102 -23.87 7.73 16.26
CA ARG A 102 -25.14 7.02 16.39
C ARG A 102 -25.82 7.33 17.73
N GLU A 103 -25.09 7.31 18.84
CA GLU A 103 -25.65 7.62 20.17
C GLU A 103 -26.18 9.05 20.24
N LYS A 104 -25.47 10.03 19.68
CA LYS A 104 -25.96 11.41 19.57
C LYS A 104 -27.23 11.51 18.74
N VAL A 105 -27.28 10.86 17.58
CA VAL A 105 -28.46 10.86 16.71
C VAL A 105 -29.65 10.24 17.44
N VAL A 106 -29.46 9.11 18.13
CA VAL A 106 -30.53 8.46 18.90
C VAL A 106 -30.99 9.33 20.07
N ALA A 107 -30.07 9.97 20.79
CA ALA A 107 -30.43 10.89 21.88
C ALA A 107 -31.25 12.08 21.37
N SER A 108 -30.81 12.71 20.28
CA SER A 108 -31.53 13.81 19.64
C SER A 108 -32.92 13.38 19.16
N ALA A 109 -33.02 12.20 18.53
CA ALA A 109 -34.29 11.66 18.07
C ALA A 109 -35.26 11.36 19.22
N ARG A 110 -34.75 10.89 20.37
CA ARG A 110 -35.59 10.68 21.56
C ARG A 110 -36.15 12.00 22.10
N THR A 111 -35.31 13.04 22.19
CA THR A 111 -35.77 14.36 22.63
C THR A 111 -36.80 14.96 21.66
N GLN A 112 -36.62 14.77 20.35
CA GLN A 112 -37.62 15.19 19.35
C GLN A 112 -38.92 14.41 19.50
N LEU A 113 -38.85 13.09 19.70
CA LEU A 113 -40.02 12.25 19.85
C LEU A 113 -40.82 12.58 21.13
N GLU A 114 -40.13 12.92 22.22
CA GLU A 114 -40.78 13.42 23.44
C GLU A 114 -41.51 14.75 23.20
N ALA A 115 -40.89 15.68 22.47
CA ALA A 115 -41.53 16.94 22.10
C ALA A 115 -42.74 16.72 21.18
N ASP A 116 -42.59 15.87 20.15
CA ASP A 116 -43.67 15.51 19.22
C ASP A 116 -44.83 14.84 19.94
N ARG A 117 -44.54 14.02 20.96
CA ARG A 117 -45.58 13.39 21.79
C ARG A 117 -46.41 14.42 22.55
N ILE A 118 -45.77 15.42 23.18
CA ILE A 118 -46.48 16.48 23.90
C ILE A 118 -47.38 17.27 22.94
N ILE A 119 -46.86 17.58 21.74
CA ILE A 119 -47.64 18.27 20.70
C ILE A 119 -48.84 17.42 20.26
N ALA A 120 -48.61 16.14 19.96
CA ALA A 120 -49.67 15.22 19.53
C ALA A 120 -50.74 15.00 20.61
N GLU A 121 -50.36 14.91 21.89
CA GLU A 121 -51.30 14.82 23.00
C GLU A 121 -52.15 16.09 23.13
N ALA A 122 -51.55 17.27 22.97
CA ALA A 122 -52.29 18.55 22.98
C ALA A 122 -53.27 18.66 21.80
N GLU A 123 -52.85 18.26 20.59
CA GLU A 123 -53.72 18.23 19.40
C GLU A 123 -54.89 17.25 19.58
N LEU A 124 -54.65 16.07 20.16
CA LEU A 124 -55.69 15.08 20.45
C LEU A 124 -56.72 15.60 21.46
N ARG A 125 -56.26 16.32 22.50
CA ARG A 125 -57.15 16.92 23.50
C ARG A 125 -58.06 17.96 22.85
N GLU A 126 -57.51 18.87 22.05
CA GLU A 126 -58.30 19.91 21.37
C GLU A 126 -59.31 19.29 20.39
N ALA A 127 -58.90 18.29 19.60
CA ALA A 127 -59.81 17.59 18.69
C ALA A 127 -60.94 16.84 19.43
N THR A 128 -60.63 16.21 20.57
CA THR A 128 -61.61 15.50 21.40
C THR A 128 -62.58 16.48 22.06
N PHE A 129 -62.08 17.62 22.54
CA PHE A 129 -62.91 18.69 23.09
C PHE A 129 -63.89 19.23 22.04
N ALA A 130 -63.42 19.52 20.83
CA ALA A 130 -64.27 19.97 19.73
C ALA A 130 -65.38 18.96 19.40
N LEU A 131 -65.05 17.66 19.32
CA LEU A 131 -66.04 16.60 19.05
C LEU A 131 -67.05 16.43 20.19
N ALA A 132 -66.60 16.50 21.45
CA ALA A 132 -67.47 16.40 22.61
C ALA A 132 -68.47 17.58 22.69
N LEU A 133 -67.99 18.79 22.38
CA LEU A 133 -68.80 20.00 22.35
C LEU A 133 -69.83 19.97 21.21
N GLU A 134 -69.44 19.50 20.02
CA GLU A 134 -70.37 19.27 18.90
C GLU A 134 -71.49 18.29 19.30
N LEU A 135 -71.14 17.17 19.96
CA LEU A 135 -72.12 16.19 20.42
C LEU A 135 -73.05 16.76 21.49
N ALA A 136 -72.51 17.50 22.46
CA ALA A 136 -73.28 18.13 23.53
C ALA A 136 -74.29 19.16 22.98
N GLY A 137 -73.87 20.01 22.04
CA GLY A 137 -74.75 20.96 21.35
C GLY A 137 -75.90 20.25 20.61
N ARG A 138 -75.60 19.13 19.92
CA ARG A 138 -76.65 18.32 19.26
C ARG A 138 -77.66 17.70 20.23
N ILE A 139 -77.27 17.38 21.47
CA ILE A 139 -78.17 16.80 22.49
C ILE A 139 -79.04 17.88 23.14
N VAL A 140 -78.46 19.04 23.47
CA VAL A 140 -79.16 20.15 24.14
C VAL A 140 -80.04 20.95 23.16
N GLY A 141 -79.76 20.88 21.86
CA GLY A 141 -80.49 21.60 20.83
C GLY A 141 -80.14 23.10 20.74
N GLU A 142 -79.04 23.49 21.38
CA GLU A 142 -78.51 24.86 21.47
C GLU A 142 -77.11 24.92 20.85
N SER A 143 -76.70 26.09 20.35
CA SER A 143 -75.45 26.22 19.61
C SER A 143 -74.24 26.10 20.55
N VAL A 144 -73.16 25.56 20.02
CA VAL A 144 -71.88 25.36 20.73
C VAL A 144 -71.33 26.66 21.34
N ASP A 145 -71.67 27.81 20.77
CA ASP A 145 -71.19 29.13 21.19
C ASP A 145 -71.89 29.67 22.46
N ASP A 146 -72.99 29.04 22.91
CA ASP A 146 -73.84 29.53 24.00
C ASP A 146 -73.50 28.96 25.38
N LEU A 147 -72.44 28.14 25.50
CA LEU A 147 -71.98 27.55 26.77
C LEU A 147 -70.81 28.35 27.37
N PRO A 148 -71.05 29.44 28.13
CA PRO A 148 -70.00 30.15 28.83
C PRO A 148 -69.33 29.19 29.83
N ASN A 149 -68.01 29.14 29.80
CA ASN A 149 -67.14 28.32 30.66
C ASN A 149 -67.00 26.83 30.30
N ALA A 150 -67.51 26.35 29.16
CA ALA A 150 -67.33 24.96 28.73
C ALA A 150 -65.85 24.56 28.61
N ARG A 151 -64.99 25.49 28.15
CA ARG A 151 -63.54 25.27 28.03
C ARG A 151 -62.87 25.12 29.40
N THR A 152 -63.19 26.00 30.35
CA THR A 152 -62.63 25.96 31.70
C THR A 152 -62.99 24.67 32.44
N ILE A 153 -64.24 24.20 32.33
CA ILE A 153 -64.67 22.94 32.95
C ILE A 153 -63.95 21.74 32.33
N ALA A 154 -63.71 21.76 31.01
CA ALA A 154 -62.95 20.71 30.35
C ALA A 154 -61.48 20.73 30.75
N ASP A 155 -60.86 21.91 30.82
CA ASP A 155 -59.47 22.08 31.26
C ASP A 155 -59.30 21.54 32.70
N ASP A 156 -60.23 21.85 33.62
CA ASP A 156 -60.24 21.32 34.98
C ASP A 156 -60.39 19.79 35.00
N PHE A 157 -61.28 19.21 34.16
CA PHE A 157 -61.45 17.77 34.07
C PHE A 157 -60.20 17.05 33.54
N PHE A 158 -59.54 17.61 32.51
CA PHE A 158 -58.28 17.03 32.02
C PHE A 158 -57.14 17.19 33.02
N ALA A 159 -57.08 18.30 33.76
CA ALA A 159 -56.11 18.49 34.84
C ALA A 159 -56.27 17.44 35.94
N GLU A 160 -57.52 17.12 36.32
CA GLU A 160 -57.83 16.11 37.33
C GLU A 160 -57.54 14.68 36.84
N LEU A 161 -57.47 14.44 35.52
CA LEU A 161 -57.05 13.16 34.93
C LEU A 161 -55.53 13.01 34.79
N ASP A 162 -54.77 14.11 34.71
CA ASP A 162 -53.30 14.08 34.64
C ASP A 162 -52.65 13.80 36.01
N GLU A 163 -53.24 14.29 37.11
CA GLU A 163 -52.76 14.03 38.49
C GLU A 163 -52.74 12.54 38.93
N PRO A 164 -53.71 11.67 38.60
CA PRO A 164 -53.70 10.28 39.04
C PRO A 164 -52.61 9.39 38.40
N GLU A 165 -51.99 9.78 37.27
CA GLU A 165 -50.87 9.03 36.68
C GLU A 165 -49.52 9.28 37.37
N GLU A 166 -49.30 10.47 37.94
CA GLU A 166 -48.02 10.83 38.58
C GLU A 166 -47.86 10.14 39.95
N SER A 167 -48.98 9.87 40.63
CA SER A 167 -49.07 9.12 41.89
C SER A 167 -48.64 7.65 41.78
N LEU A 168 -48.68 7.05 40.58
CA LEU A 168 -48.37 5.62 40.35
C LEU A 168 -46.93 5.35 39.86
N ARG A 169 -46.09 6.38 39.69
CA ARG A 169 -44.71 6.25 39.18
C ARG A 169 -43.58 6.50 40.20
N THR A 170 -43.89 6.67 41.50
CA THR A 170 -42.90 6.58 42.60
C THR A 170 -42.92 5.20 43.26
#